data_AF-A0A1B7W2V2-F1
#
_entry.id   AF-A0A1B7W2V2-F1
#
_cell.length_a   1.000
_cell.length_b   1.000
_cell.length_c   1.000
_cell.angle_alpha   90.00
_cell.angle_beta   90.00
_cell.angle_gamma   90.00
#
_symmetry.space_group_name_H-M   'P 1'
#
loop_
_entity.id
_entity.type
_entity.pdbx_description
1 polymer ?
#
loop_
_entity_poly.entity_id
_entity_poly.type
_entity_poly.pdbx_seq_one_letter_code
_entity_poly.pdbx_strand_id
1 'polypeptide(L)' 'TTLDSQFSPEIVTTSSRQVVGVGNVGRTPGEATYTIYHPLTNQVKFKTIYYGQRKGFQK' A
#
# COMPACT_ATOMS: atom_id res chain seq x y z
N THR A 1 2.44 -6.20 51.05
CA THR A 1 1.15 -6.32 50.35
C THR A 1 1.18 -5.36 49.18
N THR A 2 1.32 -5.87 47.95
CA THR A 2 1.43 -5.06 46.71
C THR A 2 0.72 -5.72 45.52
N LEU A 3 -0.21 -6.65 45.77
CA LEU A 3 -0.83 -7.49 44.73
C LEU A 3 -2.12 -6.89 44.15
N ASP A 4 -2.76 -5.94 44.84
CA ASP A 4 -4.09 -5.39 44.50
C ASP A 4 -4.07 -3.98 43.90
N SER A 5 -2.96 -3.55 43.30
CA SER A 5 -2.91 -2.25 42.63
C SER A 5 -3.58 -2.33 41.25
N GLN A 6 -4.84 -1.88 41.19
CA GLN A 6 -5.58 -1.73 39.94
C GLN A 6 -5.07 -0.48 39.20
N PHE A 7 -4.28 -0.68 38.15
CA PHE A 7 -3.84 0.40 37.27
C PHE A 7 -5.03 0.96 36.50
N SER A 8 -5.16 2.28 36.43
CA SER A 8 -6.21 2.91 35.62
C SER A 8 -6.01 2.57 34.14
N PRO A 9 -7.06 2.25 33.39
CA PRO A 9 -6.94 2.04 31.96
C PRO A 9 -6.38 3.29 31.29
N GLU A 10 -5.27 3.14 30.58
CA GLU A 10 -4.66 4.20 29.79
C GLU A 10 -5.26 4.18 28.38
N ILE A 11 -5.82 5.31 27.95
CA ILE A 11 -6.39 5.44 26.61
C ILE A 11 -5.23 5.70 25.64
N VAL A 12 -4.87 4.68 24.85
CA VAL A 12 -3.88 4.83 23.79
C VAL A 12 -4.56 5.33 22.52
N THR A 13 -4.27 6.57 22.14
CA THR A 13 -4.76 7.14 20.88
C THR A 13 -3.97 6.56 19.71
N THR A 14 -4.53 5.57 19.01
CA THR A 14 -3.89 5.00 17.81
C THR A 14 -4.29 5.79 16.56
N SER A 15 -3.31 6.14 15.71
CA SER A 15 -3.60 6.66 14.38
C SER A 15 -4.00 5.53 13.43
N SER A 16 -4.99 5.79 12.56
CA SER A 16 -5.32 4.87 11.48
C SER A 16 -4.14 4.78 10.51
N ARG A 17 -3.79 3.56 10.10
CA ARG A 17 -2.71 3.27 9.15
C ARG A 17 -3.30 2.60 7.91
N GLN A 18 -2.74 2.92 6.75
CA GLN A 18 -3.13 2.30 5.49
C GLN A 18 -2.03 1.35 5.02
N VAL A 19 -2.40 0.11 4.73
CA VAL A 19 -1.53 -0.88 4.08
C VAL A 19 -1.88 -0.91 2.59
N VAL A 20 -0.88 -0.81 1.72
CA VAL A 20 -1.07 -0.77 0.26
C VAL A 20 -0.29 -1.91 -0.39
N GLY A 21 -1.00 -2.83 -1.03
CA GLY A 21 -0.39 -3.86 -1.88
C GLY A 21 -0.03 -3.28 -3.24
N VAL A 22 1.26 -3.16 -3.55
CA VAL A 22 1.73 -2.41 -4.74
C VAL A 22 1.55 -3.13 -6.08
N GLY A 23 1.33 -4.44 -6.07
CA GLY A 23 1.23 -5.28 -7.27
C GLY A 23 2.57 -5.89 -7.70
N ASN A 24 2.54 -6.69 -8.77
CA ASN A 24 3.71 -7.35 -9.36
C ASN A 24 4.02 -6.75 -10.73
N VAL A 25 5.30 -6.47 -10.99
CA VAL A 25 5.74 -5.89 -12.27
C VAL A 25 6.20 -6.95 -13.28
N GLY A 26 6.85 -8.02 -12.83
CA GLY A 26 7.49 -9.00 -13.72
C GLY A 26 7.02 -10.44 -13.56
N ARG A 27 5.98 -10.69 -12.75
CA ARG A 27 5.48 -12.05 -12.50
C ARG A 27 4.79 -12.64 -13.72
N THR A 28 4.02 -11.83 -14.43
CA THR A 28 3.29 -12.21 -15.64
C THR A 28 3.97 -11.56 -16.84
N PRO A 29 4.52 -12.32 -17.80
CA PRO A 29 5.15 -11.74 -18.99
C PRO A 29 4.19 -10.81 -19.74
N GLY A 30 4.62 -9.58 -19.99
CA GLY A 30 3.86 -8.59 -20.75
C GLY A 30 2.78 -7.84 -19.95
N GLU A 31 2.73 -8.01 -18.63
CA GLU A 31 1.85 -7.25 -17.74
C GLU A 31 2.66 -6.71 -16.55
N ALA A 32 2.51 -5.41 -16.26
CA ALA A 32 3.07 -4.79 -15.08
C ALA A 32 1.99 -4.04 -14.29
N THR A 33 1.82 -4.43 -13.02
CA THR A 33 0.95 -3.74 -12.08
C THR A 33 1.80 -3.03 -11.03
N TYR A 34 1.55 -1.72 -10.86
CA TYR A 34 2.25 -0.86 -9.92
C TYR A 34 1.31 0.19 -9.32
N THR A 35 1.80 0.90 -8.31
CA THR A 35 1.02 1.89 -7.57
C THR A 35 1.74 3.23 -7.50
N ILE A 36 1.02 4.33 -7.73
CA ILE A 36 1.51 5.70 -7.59
C ILE A 36 0.92 6.30 -6.31
N TYR A 37 1.79 6.78 -5.42
CA TYR A 37 1.41 7.49 -4.21
C TYR A 37 1.67 9.00 -4.38
N HIS A 38 0.66 9.82 -4.07
CA HIS A 38 0.75 11.27 -4.05
C HIS A 38 0.91 11.77 -2.61
N PRO A 39 2.12 12.21 -2.18
CA PRO A 39 2.38 12.56 -0.78
C PRO A 39 1.63 13.81 -0.30
N LEU A 40 1.28 14.72 -1.21
CA LEU A 40 0.56 15.95 -0.85
C LEU A 40 -0.93 15.73 -0.56
N THR A 41 -1.54 14.72 -1.19
CA THR A 41 -2.98 14.44 -1.09
C THR A 41 -3.29 13.12 -0.39
N ASN A 42 -2.25 12.37 -0.01
CA ASN A 42 -2.34 10.99 0.48
C ASN A 42 -3.15 10.05 -0.44
N GLN A 43 -3.19 10.36 -1.74
CA GLN A 43 -3.93 9.56 -2.71
C GLN A 43 -3.05 8.44 -3.29
N VAL A 44 -3.67 7.29 -3.49
CA VAL A 44 -3.07 6.09 -4.07
C VAL A 44 -3.77 5.78 -5.38
N LYS A 45 -3.02 5.56 -6.46
CA LYS A 45 -3.54 5.18 -7.78
C LYS A 45 -2.91 3.88 -8.24
N PHE A 46 -3.73 2.87 -8.48
CA PHE A 46 -3.32 1.59 -9.04
C PHE A 46 -3.27 1.66 -10.56
N LYS A 47 -2.23 1.09 -11.16
CA LYS A 47 -2.08 1.03 -12.61
C LYS A 47 -1.62 -0.35 -13.05
N THR A 48 -2.25 -0.83 -14.12
CA THR A 48 -1.80 -2.00 -14.86
C THR A 48 -1.53 -1.58 -16.30
N ILE A 49 -0.34 -1.89 -16.79
CA ILE A 49 0.05 -1.67 -18.18
C ILE A 49 0.43 -3.01 -18.82
N TYR A 50 0.29 -3.08 -20.13
CA TYR A 50 0.72 -4.23 -20.92
C TYR A 50 1.92 -3.82 -21.77
N TYR A 51 2.97 -4.65 -21.80
CA TYR A 51 4.21 -4.39 -22.52
C TYR A 51 4.59 -5.57 -23.44
N GLY A 52 5.44 -5.32 -24.44
CA GLY A 52 5.88 -6.31 -25.43
C GLY A 52 5.41 -6.02 -26.86
N GLN A 53 5.85 -6.87 -27.81
CA GLN A 53 5.89 -6.58 -29.25
C GLN A 53 4.55 -6.29 -29.96
N ARG A 54 3.40 -6.31 -29.26
CA ARG A 54 2.08 -6.08 -29.88
C ARG A 54 1.10 -5.23 -29.07
N LYS A 55 1.52 -4.50 -28.03
CA LYS A 55 0.59 -3.66 -27.25
C LYS A 55 1.20 -2.34 -26.80
N GLY A 56 0.85 -1.26 -27.51
CA GLY A 56 0.72 0.10 -26.95
C GLY A 56 1.97 0.97 -26.82
N PHE A 57 3.18 0.43 -26.97
CA PHE A 57 4.41 1.23 -26.98
C PHE A 57 5.24 0.92 -28.23
N GLN A 58 4.80 1.46 -29.37
CA GLN A 58 5.65 1.60 -30.56
C GLN A 58 6.40 2.93 -30.45
N LYS A 59 7.68 2.89 -30.78
CA LYS A 59 8.57 4.06 -30.84
C LYS A 59 8.19 4.95 -32.04
#